data_AF-A0A6I1E3T0-F1
#
_entry.id   AF-A0A6I1E3T0-F1
#
_cell.length_a   1.000
_cell.length_b   1.000
_cell.length_c   1.000
_cell.angle_alpha   90.00
_cell.angle_beta   90.00
_cell.angle_gamma   90.00
#
_symmetry.space_group_name_H-M   'P 1'
#
loop_
_entity.id
_entity.type
_entity.pdbx_description
1 polymer ?
#
loop_
_entity_poly.entity_id
_entity_poly.type
_entity_poly.pdbx_seq_one_letter_code
_entity_poly.pdbx_strand_id
1 'polypeptide(L)'
;MMINIDIICDNLEELSSIELQERLWLGKNDNLMSSYTEAVCGLFDDGRISLAIEKGYLQKKFSANLCCKVNKLQCLVDKIDDGMEVNAIIDHPRMIEIRKLSKELLALFKDEV
;
A
#
# COMPACT_ATOMS: atom_id res chain seq x y z
N MET A 1 -13.50 -8.32 -14.28
CA MET A 1 -12.19 -7.91 -13.73
C MET A 1 -12.30 -7.94 -12.21
N MET A 2 -11.37 -8.61 -11.54
CA MET A 2 -11.42 -8.83 -10.10
C MET A 2 -10.10 -8.33 -9.51
N ILE A 3 -10.19 -7.42 -8.54
CA ILE A 3 -9.05 -7.03 -7.69
C ILE A 3 -8.79 -8.12 -6.66
N ASN A 4 -7.55 -8.25 -6.22
CA ASN A 4 -7.17 -9.25 -5.22
C ASN A 4 -7.18 -8.62 -3.82
N ILE A 5 -8.28 -8.78 -3.10
CA ILE A 5 -8.48 -8.14 -1.78
C ILE A 5 -7.46 -8.63 -0.76
N ASP A 6 -7.10 -9.92 -0.78
CA ASP A 6 -6.16 -10.47 0.18
C ASP A 6 -4.78 -9.83 0.00
N ILE A 7 -4.27 -9.80 -1.25
CA ILE A 7 -3.02 -9.11 -1.58
C ILE A 7 -3.09 -7.62 -1.21
N ILE A 8 -4.20 -6.95 -1.51
CA ILE A 8 -4.37 -5.52 -1.16
C ILE A 8 -4.29 -5.34 0.35
N CYS A 9 -5.00 -6.15 1.13
CA CYS A 9 -5.01 -6.06 2.59
C CYS A 9 -3.64 -6.34 3.19
N ASP A 10 -2.93 -7.37 2.73
CA ASP A 10 -1.60 -7.73 3.21
C ASP A 10 -0.60 -6.59 2.98
N ASN A 11 -0.60 -6.01 1.78
CA ASN A 11 0.30 -4.90 1.44
C ASN A 11 -0.08 -3.59 2.13
N LEU A 12 -1.37 -3.33 2.34
CA LEU A 12 -1.83 -2.18 3.15
C LEU A 12 -1.44 -2.34 4.63
N GLU A 13 -1.50 -3.55 5.16
CA GLU A 13 -1.06 -3.85 6.52
C GLU A 13 0.43 -3.56 6.69
N GLU A 14 1.25 -4.05 5.76
CA GLU A 14 2.69 -3.75 5.71
C GLU A 14 2.98 -2.25 5.60
N LEU A 15 2.32 -1.54 4.68
CA LEU A 15 2.49 -0.09 4.53
C LEU A 15 1.99 0.70 5.75
N SER A 16 1.12 0.12 6.59
CA SER A 16 0.52 0.80 7.74
C SER A 16 1.35 0.76 9.03
N SER A 17 2.32 -0.17 9.15
CA SER A 17 3.06 -0.42 10.40
C SER A 17 4.55 -0.21 10.21
N ILE A 18 5.13 0.67 11.03
CA ILE A 18 6.59 0.83 11.08
C ILE A 18 7.27 -0.44 11.57
N GLU A 19 6.65 -1.16 12.51
CA GLU A 19 7.18 -2.40 13.07
C GLU A 19 7.27 -3.50 12.01
N LEU A 20 6.26 -3.63 11.14
CA LEU A 20 6.30 -4.56 10.02
C LEU A 20 7.35 -4.16 8.99
N GLN A 21 7.47 -2.87 8.68
CA GLN A 21 8.48 -2.36 7.75
C GLN A 21 9.89 -2.63 8.24
N GLU A 22 10.18 -2.34 9.51
CA GLU A 22 11.47 -2.65 10.13
C GLU A 22 11.76 -4.15 10.14
N ARG A 23 10.75 -4.99 10.39
CA ARG A 23 10.92 -6.45 10.41
C ARG A 23 11.18 -7.03 9.02
N LEU A 24 10.37 -6.63 8.03
CA LEU A 24 10.36 -7.21 6.68
C LEU A 24 11.41 -6.57 5.77
N TRP A 25 11.59 -5.25 5.82
CA TRP A 25 12.45 -4.52 4.89
C TRP A 25 13.91 -4.49 5.34
N LEU A 26 14.19 -4.53 6.64
CA LEU A 26 15.56 -4.64 7.16
C LEU A 26 16.04 -6.10 7.27
N GLY A 27 15.18 -7.08 6.92
CA GLY A 27 15.52 -8.51 6.93
C GLY A 27 15.90 -9.04 8.32
N LYS A 28 15.36 -8.45 9.39
CA LYS A 28 15.97 -8.58 10.72
C LYS A 28 15.70 -9.88 11.47
N ASN A 29 14.82 -10.81 11.06
CA ASN A 29 14.66 -12.06 11.84
C ASN A 29 14.01 -13.30 11.18
N ASP A 30 13.29 -13.24 10.05
CA ASP A 30 12.28 -14.30 9.78
C ASP A 30 12.40 -15.08 8.45
N ASN A 31 13.49 -15.00 7.67
CA ASN A 31 13.56 -15.47 6.25
C ASN A 31 12.47 -14.88 5.33
N LEU A 32 11.58 -14.06 5.87
CA LEU A 32 10.63 -13.21 5.16
C LEU A 32 11.36 -11.92 4.80
N MET A 33 11.40 -11.62 3.51
CA MET A 33 12.00 -10.42 2.97
C MET A 33 10.94 -9.76 2.08
N SER A 34 10.67 -8.49 2.37
CA SER A 34 9.90 -7.60 1.51
C SER A 34 10.67 -6.30 1.37
N SER A 35 10.13 -5.35 0.63
CA SER A 35 10.70 -4.03 0.43
C SER A 35 9.58 -3.02 0.21
N TYR A 36 9.92 -1.75 0.30
CA TYR A 36 8.99 -0.67 -0.06
C TYR A 36 8.40 -0.88 -1.46
N THR A 37 9.24 -1.20 -2.45
CA THR A 37 8.82 -1.45 -3.83
C THR A 37 7.88 -2.64 -3.92
N GLU A 38 8.19 -3.75 -3.24
CA GLU A 38 7.31 -4.94 -3.22
C GLU A 38 5.96 -4.64 -2.58
N ALA A 39 5.92 -3.87 -1.47
CA ALA A 39 4.67 -3.48 -0.84
C ALA A 39 3.80 -2.61 -1.75
N VAL A 40 4.42 -1.68 -2.50
CA VAL A 40 3.72 -0.79 -3.44
C VAL A 40 3.26 -1.56 -4.68
N CYS A 41 4.12 -2.38 -5.30
CA CYS A 41 3.76 -3.22 -6.44
C CYS A 41 2.69 -4.25 -6.07
N GLY A 42 2.80 -4.86 -4.89
CA GLY A 42 1.83 -5.77 -4.33
C GLY A 42 0.43 -5.13 -4.28
N LEU A 43 0.36 -3.86 -3.86
CA LEU A 43 -0.89 -3.11 -3.82
C LEU A 43 -1.43 -2.74 -5.21
N PHE A 44 -0.59 -2.12 -6.05
CA PHE A 44 -1.04 -1.47 -7.29
C PHE A 44 -1.07 -2.40 -8.51
N ASP A 45 -0.08 -3.27 -8.63
CA ASP A 45 0.10 -4.15 -9.78
C ASP A 45 -0.52 -5.53 -9.49
N ASP A 46 -0.04 -6.21 -8.45
CA ASP A 46 -0.50 -7.57 -8.12
C ASP A 46 -1.93 -7.57 -7.56
N GLY A 47 -2.27 -6.57 -6.75
CA GLY A 47 -3.61 -6.26 -6.28
C GLY A 47 -4.54 -5.75 -7.39
N ARG A 48 -3.97 -5.36 -8.53
CA ARG A 48 -4.65 -4.82 -9.73
C ARG A 48 -5.42 -3.52 -9.50
N ILE A 49 -5.04 -2.73 -8.49
CA ILE A 49 -5.67 -1.43 -8.23
C ILE A 49 -5.45 -0.48 -9.41
N SER A 50 -4.24 -0.42 -9.97
CA SER A 50 -3.93 0.46 -11.12
C SER A 50 -4.85 0.15 -12.30
N LEU A 51 -5.01 -1.13 -12.63
CA LEU A 51 -5.91 -1.58 -13.69
C LEU A 51 -7.39 -1.30 -13.34
N ALA A 52 -7.77 -1.46 -12.07
CA ALA A 52 -9.13 -1.16 -11.60
C ALA A 52 -9.50 0.31 -11.73
N ILE A 53 -8.55 1.22 -11.49
CA ILE A 53 -8.69 2.66 -11.71
C ILE A 53 -8.82 2.94 -13.21
N GLU A 54 -7.90 2.41 -14.03
CA GLU A 54 -7.86 2.66 -15.47
C GLU A 54 -9.17 2.25 -16.18
N LYS A 55 -9.75 1.11 -15.79
CA LYS A 55 -11.01 0.63 -16.40
C LYS A 55 -12.27 1.20 -15.72
N GLY A 56 -12.13 2.11 -14.77
CA GLY A 56 -13.25 2.72 -14.03
C GLY A 56 -14.02 1.72 -13.14
N TYR A 57 -13.41 0.58 -12.81
CA TYR A 57 -14.05 -0.46 -11.99
C TYR A 57 -14.06 -0.10 -10.52
N LEU A 58 -12.99 0.55 -10.04
CA LEU A 58 -12.88 0.94 -8.63
C LEU A 58 -14.07 1.83 -8.25
N GLN A 59 -14.39 2.84 -9.06
CA GLN A 59 -15.48 3.79 -8.86
C GLN A 59 -16.88 3.16 -9.02
N LYS A 60 -16.99 2.03 -9.72
CA LYS A 60 -18.27 1.30 -9.89
C LYS A 60 -18.57 0.39 -8.71
N LYS A 61 -17.54 -0.12 -8.03
CA LYS A 61 -17.67 -1.14 -6.99
C LYS A 61 -17.51 -0.58 -5.58
N PHE A 62 -16.66 0.41 -5.38
CA PHE A 62 -16.29 0.91 -4.06
C PHE A 62 -16.77 2.34 -3.84
N SER A 63 -16.79 2.75 -2.57
CA SER A 63 -17.19 4.09 -2.20
C SER A 63 -16.27 5.16 -2.79
N ALA A 64 -16.83 6.37 -3.01
CA ALA A 64 -16.05 7.52 -3.46
C ALA A 64 -14.94 7.88 -2.46
N ASN A 65 -15.16 7.64 -1.17
CA ASN A 65 -14.18 7.83 -0.11
C ASN A 65 -12.98 6.90 -0.27
N LEU A 66 -13.22 5.59 -0.48
CA LEU A 66 -12.17 4.61 -0.75
C LEU A 66 -11.39 4.99 -2.00
N CYS A 67 -12.09 5.27 -3.12
CA CYS A 67 -11.45 5.64 -4.37
C CYS A 67 -10.56 6.89 -4.23
N CYS A 68 -11.02 7.91 -3.50
CA CYS A 68 -10.26 9.12 -3.24
C CYS A 68 -8.97 8.83 -2.45
N LYS A 69 -9.08 7.97 -1.42
CA LYS A 69 -7.92 7.58 -0.60
C LYS A 69 -6.91 6.74 -1.37
N VAL A 70 -7.36 5.82 -2.22
CA VAL A 70 -6.47 5.03 -3.09
C VAL A 70 -5.66 5.95 -4.00
N ASN A 71 -6.33 6.90 -4.69
CA ASN A 71 -5.63 7.86 -5.55
C ASN A 71 -4.64 8.73 -4.75
N LYS A 72 -5.03 9.15 -3.54
CA LYS A 72 -4.13 9.91 -2.67
C LYS A 72 -2.91 9.09 -2.24
N LEU A 73 -3.09 7.80 -1.95
CA LEU A 73 -1.99 6.90 -1.59
C LEU A 73 -1.03 6.75 -2.77
N GLN A 74 -1.56 6.53 -3.99
CA GLN A 74 -0.74 6.46 -5.21
C GLN A 74 0.15 7.71 -5.37
N CYS A 75 -0.45 8.90 -5.25
CA CYS A 75 0.31 10.15 -5.32
C CYS A 75 1.35 10.35 -4.22
N LEU A 76 1.22 9.67 -3.07
CA LEU A 76 2.21 9.74 -1.98
C LEU A 76 3.35 8.76 -2.21
N VAL A 77 3.07 7.56 -2.68
CA VAL A 77 4.09 6.52 -2.93
C VAL A 77 4.94 6.88 -4.14
N ASP A 78 4.37 7.47 -5.19
CA ASP A 78 5.09 7.94 -6.39
C ASP A 78 6.10 9.08 -6.09
N LYS A 79 6.03 9.63 -4.88
CA LYS A 79 6.88 10.74 -4.43
C LYS A 79 8.07 10.29 -3.58
N ILE A 80 8.17 9.02 -3.25
CA ILE A 80 9.34 8.47 -2.55
C ILE A 80 10.24 7.84 -3.61
N ASP A 81 11.52 8.21 -3.58
CA ASP A 81 12.53 7.58 -4.43
C ASP A 81 12.84 6.18 -3.86
N ASP A 82 12.60 5.15 -4.66
CA ASP A 82 12.81 3.75 -4.27
C ASP A 82 14.28 3.33 -4.34
N GLY A 83 15.16 4.17 -4.89
CA GLY A 83 16.62 4.01 -4.81
C GLY A 83 17.23 4.44 -3.46
N MET A 84 16.42 4.93 -2.51
CA MET A 84 16.87 5.31 -1.18
C MET A 84 17.24 4.09 -0.32
N GLU A 85 18.16 4.29 0.61
CA GLU A 85 18.45 3.31 1.67
C GLU A 85 17.18 2.99 2.47
N VAL A 86 16.98 1.71 2.82
CA VAL A 86 15.73 1.24 3.46
C VAL A 86 15.39 2.03 4.73
N ASN A 87 16.37 2.31 5.59
CA ASN A 87 16.15 3.14 6.79
C ASN A 87 15.69 4.55 6.42
N ALA A 88 16.23 5.13 5.35
CA ALA A 88 15.84 6.46 4.89
C ALA A 88 14.43 6.47 4.30
N ILE A 89 13.98 5.36 3.68
CA ILE A 89 12.58 5.19 3.26
C ILE A 89 11.68 5.11 4.49
N ILE A 90 11.99 4.24 5.46
CA ILE A 90 11.20 4.07 6.70
C ILE A 90 11.06 5.39 7.45
N ASP A 91 12.13 6.16 7.57
CA ASP A 91 12.14 7.45 8.29
C ASP A 91 11.65 8.62 7.42
N HIS A 92 11.30 8.38 6.15
CA HIS A 92 10.89 9.44 5.25
C HIS A 92 9.64 10.16 5.79
N PRO A 93 9.60 11.52 5.83
CA PRO A 93 8.47 12.24 6.42
C PRO A 93 7.11 11.89 5.82
N ARG A 94 7.07 11.54 4.52
CA ARG A 94 5.84 11.10 3.84
C ARG A 94 5.35 9.72 4.31
N MET A 95 6.20 8.87 4.88
CA MET A 95 5.78 7.57 5.43
C MET A 95 4.81 7.72 6.58
N ILE A 96 4.82 8.83 7.31
CA ILE A 96 3.81 9.13 8.34
C ILE A 96 2.41 9.19 7.70
N GLU A 97 2.29 9.90 6.57
CA GLU A 97 1.03 10.01 5.83
C GLU A 97 0.64 8.71 5.14
N ILE A 98 1.61 8.01 4.54
CA ILE A 98 1.39 6.69 3.90
C ILE A 98 0.87 5.70 4.94
N ARG A 99 1.53 5.56 6.09
CA ARG A 99 1.10 4.64 7.15
C ARG A 99 -0.31 4.92 7.62
N LYS A 100 -0.62 6.20 7.87
CA LYS A 100 -1.97 6.61 8.27
C LYS A 100 -3.00 6.26 7.20
N LEU A 101 -2.73 6.61 5.94
CA LEU A 101 -3.66 6.40 4.85
C LEU A 101 -3.85 4.91 4.53
N SER A 102 -2.78 4.11 4.59
CA SER A 102 -2.83 2.66 4.42
C SER A 102 -3.66 2.00 5.52
N LYS A 103 -3.53 2.46 6.78
CA LYS A 103 -4.38 1.98 7.89
C LYS A 103 -5.86 2.28 7.67
N GLU A 104 -6.17 3.50 7.19
CA GLU A 104 -7.54 3.90 6.87
C GLU A 104 -8.10 3.09 5.68
N LEU A 105 -7.30 2.86 4.64
CA LEU A 105 -7.69 2.05 3.49
C LEU A 105 -7.89 0.58 3.85
N LEU A 106 -7.04 0.02 4.71
CA LEU A 106 -7.17 -1.36 5.19
C LEU A 106 -8.51 -1.58 5.89
N ALA A 107 -8.94 -0.62 6.72
CA ALA A 107 -10.25 -0.67 7.36
C ALA A 107 -11.38 -0.62 6.33
N LEU A 108 -11.32 0.32 5.38
CA LEU A 108 -12.35 0.45 4.34
C LEU A 108 -12.46 -0.79 3.43
N PHE A 109 -11.34 -1.39 3.04
CA PHE A 109 -11.37 -2.63 2.25
C PHE A 109 -11.95 -3.80 3.03
N LYS A 110 -11.72 -3.88 4.35
CA LYS A 110 -12.31 -4.91 5.22
C LYS A 110 -13.81 -4.68 5.48
N ASP A 111 -14.27 -3.44 5.42
CA ASP A 111 -15.70 -3.10 5.62
C ASP A 111 -16.53 -3.24 4.33
N GLU A 112 -15.93 -3.03 3.16
CA GLU A 112 -16.62 -3.03 1.85
C GLU A 112 -16.57 -4.39 1.12
N VAL A 113 -15.96 -5.42 1.71
CA VAL A 113 -15.81 -6.79 1.14
C VAL A 113 -16.44 -7.83 2.06
#